data_AF-C0ELZ2-F1
#
_entry.id   AF-C0ELZ2-F1
#
_cell.length_a   1.000
_cell.length_b   1.000
_cell.length_c   1.000
_cell.angle_alpha   90.00
_cell.angle_beta   90.00
_cell.angle_gamma   90.00
#
_symmetry.space_group_name_H-M   'P 1'
#
loop_
_entity.id
_entity.type
_entity.pdbx_description
1 polymer ?
#
loop_
_entity_poly.entity_id
_entity_poly.type
_entity_poly.pdbx_seq_one_letter_code
_entity_poly.pdbx_strand_id
1 'polypeptide(L)'
;MGYQVGRICYGTEAEAVNSVMTQVVPTIDKDGVLHHPVFNGKTWTYRQNGYEYPIKLTFPQCDPNEYTNAGREIGIAMLGAFVVVWIIRAVLSTLNILKERDEE
;
A
#
# COMPACT_ATOMS: atom_id res chain seq x y z
N MET A 1 9.95 9.16 2.04
CA MET A 1 10.45 7.87 1.54
C MET A 1 10.26 6.84 2.64
N GLY A 2 9.64 5.71 2.31
CA GLY A 2 9.41 4.58 3.18
C GLY A 2 10.17 3.33 2.72
N TYR A 3 9.88 2.18 3.33
CA TYR A 3 10.55 0.91 3.10
C TYR A 3 9.56 -0.13 2.58
N GLN A 4 9.88 -0.75 1.44
CA GLN A 4 9.00 -1.67 0.77
C GLN A 4 9.15 -3.10 1.30
N VAL A 5 8.04 -3.68 1.74
CA VAL A 5 7.94 -5.11 2.07
C VAL A 5 6.76 -5.68 1.28
N GLY A 6 7.07 -6.48 0.27
CA GLY A 6 6.08 -6.96 -0.69
C GLY A 6 5.39 -5.79 -1.41
N ARG A 7 4.08 -5.62 -1.16
CA ARG A 7 3.24 -4.55 -1.76
C ARG A 7 2.94 -3.39 -0.80
N ILE A 8 3.47 -3.44 0.42
CA ILE A 8 3.20 -2.44 1.46
C ILE A 8 4.43 -1.54 1.58
N CYS A 9 4.21 -0.23 1.60
CA CYS A 9 5.24 0.76 1.89
C CYS A 9 5.13 1.20 3.35
N TYR A 10 6.08 0.79 4.19
CA TYR A 10 6.15 1.15 5.60
C TYR A 10 6.82 2.51 5.79
N GLY A 11 6.40 3.28 6.79
CA GLY A 11 6.93 4.62 7.04
C GLY A 11 8.36 4.60 7.56
N THR A 12 8.70 3.60 8.38
CA THR A 12 10.04 3.45 8.97
C THR A 12 10.65 2.08 8.70
N GLU A 13 11.98 2.01 8.75
CA GLU A 13 12.71 0.74 8.59
C GLU A 13 12.34 -0.25 9.68
N ALA A 14 12.18 0.23 10.92
CA ALA A 14 11.81 -0.59 12.06
C ALA A 14 10.44 -1.27 11.87
N GLU A 15 9.45 -0.54 11.33
CA GLU A 15 8.13 -1.12 11.01
C GLU A 15 8.24 -2.21 9.93
N ALA A 16 9.03 -1.97 8.89
CA ALA A 16 9.29 -2.96 7.84
C ALA A 16 9.98 -4.21 8.39
N VAL A 17 11.02 -4.05 9.21
CA VAL A 17 11.70 -5.17 9.89
C VAL A 17 10.72 -5.94 10.76
N ASN A 18 9.94 -5.25 11.59
CA ASN A 18 8.97 -5.89 12.49
C ASN A 18 7.92 -6.69 11.71
N SER A 19 7.42 -6.14 10.60
CA SER A 19 6.46 -6.83 9.73
C SER A 19 7.03 -8.14 9.19
N VAL A 20 8.26 -8.13 8.69
CA VAL A 20 8.90 -9.35 8.17
C VAL A 20 9.22 -10.35 9.29
N MET A 21 9.82 -9.87 10.38
CA MET A 21 10.31 -10.74 11.45
C MET A 21 9.20 -11.46 12.20
N THR A 22 8.04 -10.83 12.35
CA THR A 22 6.85 -11.46 12.96
C THR A 22 6.22 -12.55 12.09
N GLN A 23 6.56 -12.60 10.80
CA GLN A 23 6.06 -13.60 9.84
C GLN A 23 7.06 -14.75 9.61
N VAL A 24 8.25 -14.70 10.21
CA VAL A 24 9.25 -15.76 10.06
C VAL A 24 8.76 -17.03 10.75
N VAL A 25 8.56 -18.08 9.97
CA VAL A 25 8.14 -19.39 10.47
C VAL A 25 9.27 -19.99 11.31
N PRO A 26 9.01 -20.36 12.57
CA PRO A 26 10.03 -20.97 13.42
C PRO A 26 10.34 -22.40 12.95
N THR A 27 11.59 -22.82 13.10
CA THR A 27 12.03 -24.18 12.77
C THR A 27 12.52 -24.90 14.02
N ILE A 28 12.32 -26.21 14.09
CA ILE A 28 12.83 -27.05 15.18
C ILE A 28 13.93 -27.92 14.59
N ASP A 29 15.13 -27.86 15.16
CA ASP A 29 16.24 -28.72 14.73
C ASP A 29 16.09 -30.15 15.32
N LYS A 30 16.95 -31.06 14.88
CA LYS A 30 17.01 -32.47 15.30
C LYS A 30 17.17 -32.64 16.82
N ASP A 31 17.78 -31.65 17.46
CA ASP A 31 18.00 -31.60 18.91
C ASP A 31 16.77 -31.08 19.69
N GLY A 32 15.66 -30.77 19.00
CA GLY A 32 14.43 -30.25 19.62
C GLY A 32 14.49 -28.77 20.00
N VAL A 33 15.52 -28.04 19.55
CA VAL A 33 15.68 -26.61 19.82
C VAL A 33 14.86 -25.79 18.82
N LEU A 34 14.05 -24.86 19.35
CA LEU A 34 13.29 -23.91 18.55
C LEU A 34 14.18 -22.76 18.07
N HIS A 35 14.27 -22.60 16.75
CA HIS A 35 14.95 -21.48 16.10
C HIS A 35 13.93 -20.48 15.57
N HIS A 36 13.97 -19.28 16.14
CA HIS A 36 13.13 -18.18 15.69
C HIS A 36 13.77 -16.83 16.00
N PRO A 37 13.40 -15.77 15.27
CA PRO A 37 13.79 -14.40 15.63
C PRO A 37 13.17 -13.99 16.97
N VAL A 38 13.96 -13.32 17.80
CA VAL A 38 13.52 -12.73 19.07
C VAL A 38 13.84 -11.24 19.07
N PHE A 39 12.89 -10.42 19.51
CA PHE A 39 13.13 -8.99 19.67
C PHE A 39 13.70 -8.72 21.08
N ASN A 40 14.91 -8.18 21.17
CA ASN A 40 15.58 -7.92 22.45
C ASN A 40 15.24 -6.55 23.08
N GLY A 41 14.20 -5.87 22.58
CA GLY A 41 13.82 -4.51 22.98
C GLY A 41 14.47 -3.40 22.15
N LYS A 42 15.51 -3.71 21.35
CA LYS A 42 16.17 -2.74 20.46
C LYS A 42 16.30 -3.25 19.03
N THR A 43 16.68 -4.51 18.85
CA THR A 43 16.94 -5.14 17.55
C THR A 43 16.44 -6.58 17.55
N TRP A 44 16.11 -7.09 16.37
CA TRP A 44 15.85 -8.51 16.20
C TRP A 44 17.16 -9.29 16.23
N THR A 45 17.18 -10.38 16.99
CA THR A 45 18.30 -11.32 17.06
C THR A 45 17.85 -12.70 16.65
N TYR A 46 18.78 -13.47 16.09
CA TYR A 46 18.58 -14.87 15.75
C TYR A 46 19.62 -15.72 16.50
N ARG A 47 19.16 -16.80 17.15
CA ARG A 47 20.04 -17.71 17.87
C ARG A 47 20.44 -18.87 16.99
N GLN A 48 21.74 -19.00 16.74
CA GLN A 48 22.32 -20.11 16.00
C GLN A 48 23.51 -20.68 16.77
N ASN A 49 23.54 -22.00 16.97
CA ASN A 49 24.63 -22.70 17.66
C ASN A 49 24.97 -22.11 19.05
N GLY A 50 23.97 -21.62 19.78
CA GLY A 50 24.16 -21.02 21.11
C GLY A 50 24.53 -19.53 21.11
N TYR A 51 24.88 -18.94 19.97
CA TYR A 51 25.23 -17.53 19.82
C TYR A 51 24.07 -16.70 19.27
N GLU A 52 23.97 -15.44 19.71
CA GLU A 52 22.99 -14.47 19.21
C GLU A 52 23.60 -13.58 18.12
N TYR A 53 22.94 -13.52 16.97
CA TYR A 53 23.34 -12.68 15.85
C TYR A 53 22.29 -11.60 15.58
N PRO A 54 22.69 -10.32 15.43
CA PRO A 54 21.76 -9.26 15.10
C PRO A 54 21.29 -9.40 13.65
N ILE A 55 19.98 -9.28 13.44
CA ILE A 55 19.40 -9.35 12.11
C ILE A 55 19.41 -7.95 11.49
N LYS A 56 20.03 -7.82 10.32
CA LYS A 56 20.00 -6.60 9.50
C LYS A 56 19.38 -6.95 8.15
N LEU A 57 18.17 -6.45 7.93
CA LEU A 57 17.51 -6.54 6.63
C LEU A 57 17.75 -5.26 5.84
N THR A 58 17.78 -5.37 4.52
CA THR A 58 17.76 -4.23 3.62
C THR A 58 16.46 -4.25 2.84
N PHE A 59 15.80 -3.10 2.74
CA PHE A 59 14.56 -2.96 1.99
C PHE A 59 14.73 -1.94 0.86
N PRO A 60 14.07 -2.16 -0.29
CA PRO A 60 13.96 -1.12 -1.30
C PRO A 60 13.22 0.09 -0.72
N GLN A 61 13.57 1.27 -1.21
CA GLN A 61 12.85 2.51 -0.88
C GLN A 61 11.55 2.58 -1.68
N CYS A 62 10.49 3.10 -1.07
CA CYS A 62 9.20 3.35 -1.73
C CYS A 62 8.63 4.72 -1.36
N ASP A 63 7.74 5.26 -2.18
CA ASP A 63 6.94 6.44 -1.81
C ASP A 63 5.56 5.97 -1.31
N PRO A 64 5.21 6.20 -0.03
CA PRO A 64 3.89 5.83 0.48
C PRO A 64 2.74 6.55 -0.24
N ASN A 65 3.01 7.68 -0.89
CA ASN A 65 2.01 8.45 -1.62
C ASN A 65 1.91 8.08 -3.11
N GLU A 66 2.71 7.14 -3.61
CA GLU A 66 2.69 6.79 -5.03
C GLU A 66 1.31 6.32 -5.49
N TYR A 67 0.70 5.40 -4.73
CA TYR A 67 -0.63 4.88 -5.03
C TYR A 67 -1.75 5.88 -4.78
N THR A 68 -1.61 6.76 -3.79
CA THR A 68 -2.62 7.79 -3.51
C THR A 68 -2.63 8.85 -4.60
N ASN A 69 -1.44 9.24 -5.10
CA ASN A 69 -1.29 10.15 -6.22
C ASN A 69 -1.82 9.53 -7.52
N ALA A 70 -1.46 8.27 -7.82
CA ALA A 70 -1.99 7.57 -8.98
C ALA A 70 -3.53 7.45 -8.94
N GLY A 71 -4.08 7.11 -7.77
CA GLY A 71 -5.53 7.06 -7.57
C GLY A 71 -6.20 8.41 -7.74
N ARG A 72 -5.56 9.49 -7.28
CA ARG A 72 -6.05 10.87 -7.46
C ARG A 72 -6.08 11.27 -8.93
N GLU A 73 -5.03 10.99 -9.69
CA GLU A 73 -4.96 11.31 -11.12
C GLU A 73 -6.03 10.59 -11.92
N ILE A 74 -6.16 9.27 -11.72
CA ILE A 74 -7.19 8.46 -12.38
C ILE A 74 -8.59 8.93 -11.96
N GLY A 75 -8.79 9.23 -10.68
CA GLY A 75 -10.06 9.73 -10.16
C GLY A 75 -10.48 11.05 -10.79
N ILE A 76 -9.55 12.00 -10.95
CA ILE A 76 -9.82 13.28 -11.62
C ILE A 76 -10.18 13.07 -13.08
N ALA A 77 -9.44 12.22 -13.81
CA ALA A 77 -9.72 11.93 -15.21
C ALA A 77 -11.12 11.32 -15.39
N MET A 78 -11.48 10.36 -14.53
CA MET A 78 -12.79 9.70 -14.55
C MET A 78 -13.92 10.67 -14.23
N LEU A 79 -13.79 11.49 -13.17
CA LEU A 79 -14.78 12.52 -12.84
C LEU A 79 -14.95 13.53 -13.98
N GLY A 80 -13.86 13.95 -14.62
CA GLY A 80 -13.90 14.83 -15.78
C GLY A 80 -14.75 14.25 -16.92
N ALA A 81 -14.57 12.97 -17.24
CA ALA A 81 -15.37 12.30 -18.26
C ALA A 81 -16.87 12.27 -17.91
N PHE A 82 -17.23 11.99 -16.65
CA PHE A 82 -18.62 12.03 -16.19
C PHE A 82 -19.25 13.42 -16.31
N VAL A 83 -18.51 14.46 -15.92
CA VAL A 83 -18.98 15.85 -16.00
C VAL A 83 -19.29 16.23 -17.45
N VAL A 84 -18.42 15.86 -18.41
CA VAL A 84 -18.65 16.15 -19.83
C VAL A 84 -19.95 15.50 -20.34
N VAL A 85 -20.16 14.22 -20.04
CA VAL A 85 -21.39 13.50 -20.44
C VAL A 85 -22.63 14.14 -19.80
N TRP A 86 -22.53 14.54 -18.53
CA TRP A 86 -23.62 15.19 -17.82
C TRP A 86 -23.99 16.54 -18.44
N ILE A 87 -22.99 17.36 -18.80
CA ILE A 87 -23.22 18.66 -19.48
C ILE A 87 -23.92 18.43 -20.83
N ILE A 88 -23.46 17.48 -21.64
CA ILE A 88 -24.10 17.16 -22.93
C ILE A 88 -25.57 16.79 -22.72
N ARG A 89 -25.86 15.93 -21.75
CA ARG A 89 -27.23 15.53 -21.42
C ARG A 89 -28.08 16.71 -20.95
N ALA A 90 -27.52 17.60 -20.12
CA ALA A 90 -28.21 18.79 -19.64
C ALA A 90 -28.58 19.73 -20.80
N VAL A 91 -27.65 19.96 -21.74
CA VAL A 91 -27.88 20.80 -22.93
C VAL A 91 -28.95 20.19 -23.84
N LEU A 92 -28.90 18.89 -24.12
CA LEU A 92 -29.92 18.22 -24.93
C LEU A 92 -31.30 18.30 -24.27
N SER A 93 -31.36 18.16 -22.95
CA SER A 93 -32.61 18.28 -22.19
C SER A 93 -33.20 19.69 -22.29
N THR A 94 -32.38 20.74 -22.17
CA THR A 94 -32.88 22.12 -22.26
C THR A 94 -33.33 22.49 -23.67
N LEU A 95 -32.62 22.01 -24.71
CA LEU A 95 -33.04 22.22 -26.10
C LEU A 95 -34.37 21.52 -26.42
N ASN A 96 -34.58 20.30 -25.92
CA ASN A 96 -35.85 19.59 -26.12
C ASN A 96 -37.02 20.34 -25.45
N ILE A 97 -36.82 20.85 -24.23
CA ILE A 97 -37.85 21.63 -23.51
C ILE A 97 -38.17 22.93 -24.26
N LEU A 98 -37.17 23.62 -24.83
CA LEU A 98 -37.40 24.83 -25.62
C LEU A 98 -38.17 24.54 -26.90
N LYS A 99 -37.86 23.43 -27.57
CA LYS A 99 -38.56 23.01 -28.79
C LYS A 99 -40.05 22.71 -28.52
N GLU A 100 -40.35 21.99 -27.44
CA GLU A 100 -41.74 21.70 -27.05
C GLU A 100 -42.55 22.98 -26.80
N ARG A 101 -41.91 24.04 -26.30
CA ARG A 101 -42.55 25.33 -26.04
C ARG A 101 -42.80 26.17 -27.30
N ASP A 102 -42.00 26.03 -28.35
CA ASP A 102 -42.18 26.75 -29.62
C ASP A 102 -43.24 26.08 -30.53
N GLU A 103 -43.60 24.81 -30.26
CA GLU A 103 -44.63 24.07 -31.01
C GLU A 103 -46.06 24.20 -30.42
N GLU A 104 -46.22 24.79 -29.23
CA GLU A 104 -47.50 25.19 -28.59
C GLU A 104 -47.95 26.62 -28.97
#